data_AF-A0A0F9KKE6-F1
#
_entry.id   AF-A0A0F9KKE6-F1
#
_cell.length_a   1.000
_cell.length_b   1.000
_cell.length_c   1.000
_cell.angle_alpha   90.00
_cell.angle_beta   90.00
_cell.angle_gamma   90.00
#
_symmetry.space_group_name_H-M   'P 1'
#
loop_
_entity.id
_entity.type
_entity.pdbx_description
1 polymer ?
#
loop_
_entity_poly.entity_id
_entity_poly.type
_entity_poly.pdbx_seq_one_letter_code
_entity_poly.pdbx_strand_id
1 'polypeptide(L)' 'TMLIAPVKIGRGAVTGAGSSITEDVPPDSLSVERAEQKTVPDWAKQRRSRT' A
#
# COMPACT_ATOMS: atom_id res chain seq x y z
N THR A 1 -4.66 -4.42 -1.62
CA THR A 1 -3.43 -4.39 -2.43
C THR A 1 -3.84 -4.09 -3.85
N MET A 2 -3.04 -3.33 -4.58
CA MET A 2 -3.21 -3.04 -6.00
C MET A 2 -2.06 -3.67 -6.77
N LEU A 3 -2.35 -4.30 -7.91
CA LEU A 3 -1.36 -4.88 -8.81
C LEU A 3 -1.37 -4.09 -10.12
N ILE A 4 -0.24 -3.50 -10.50
CA ILE A 4 -0.12 -2.68 -11.70
C ILE A 4 0.56 -3.52 -12.77
N ALA A 5 -0.16 -3.85 -13.83
CA ALA A 5 0.36 -4.67 -14.90
C ALA A 5 1.37 -3.90 -15.79
N PRO A 6 2.36 -4.59 -16.37
CA PRO A 6 2.69 -6.00 -16.16
C PRO A 6 3.48 -6.23 -14.86
N VAL A 7 3.13 -7.27 -14.11
CA VAL A 7 3.86 -7.72 -12.90
C VAL A 7 3.71 -9.24 -12.72
N LYS A 8 4.76 -9.91 -12.25
CA LYS A 8 4.76 -11.34 -11.89
C LYS A 8 4.81 -11.51 -10.37
N ILE A 9 3.91 -12.34 -9.86
CA ILE A 9 3.88 -12.72 -8.44
C ILE A 9 4.33 -14.17 -8.32
N GLY A 10 5.46 -14.38 -7.64
CA GLY A 10 6.01 -15.71 -7.38
C GLY A 10 5.08 -16.55 -6.51
N ARG A 11 5.17 -17.88 -6.66
CA ARG A 11 4.43 -18.83 -5.81
C ARG A 11 4.80 -18.59 -4.34
N GLY A 12 3.80 -18.58 -3.46
CA GLY A 12 4.02 -18.37 -2.03
C GLY A 12 4.32 -16.94 -1.60
N ALA A 13 4.41 -15.99 -2.54
CA ALA A 13 4.61 -14.58 -2.20
C ALA A 13 3.41 -13.99 -1.44
N VAL A 14 3.69 -13.06 -0.53
CA VAL A 14 2.70 -12.34 0.27
C VAL A 14 2.79 -10.85 -0.05
N THR A 15 1.65 -10.20 -0.20
CA THR A 15 1.60 -8.75 -0.41
C THR A 15 0.99 -8.03 0.80
N GLY A 16 1.64 -6.96 1.25
CA GLY A 16 1.11 -6.10 2.30
C GLY A 16 -0.24 -5.48 1.94
N ALA A 17 -1.14 -5.39 2.91
CA ALA A 17 -2.43 -4.72 2.73
C ALA A 17 -2.21 -3.26 2.32
N GLY A 18 -3.02 -2.76 1.38
CA GLY A 18 -2.94 -1.36 0.91
C GLY A 18 -1.72 -0.99 0.07
N SER A 19 -0.80 -1.93 -0.21
CA SER A 19 0.36 -1.68 -1.06
C SER A 19 0.01 -1.66 -2.55
N SER A 20 0.74 -0.86 -3.34
CA SER A 20 0.69 -0.85 -4.80
C SER A 20 1.95 -1.54 -5.32
N ILE A 21 1.79 -2.71 -5.94
CA ILE A 21 2.94 -3.48 -6.44
C ILE A 21 3.16 -3.14 -7.92
N THR A 22 4.30 -2.52 -8.20
CA THR A 22 4.74 -2.10 -9.54
C THR A 22 5.89 -2.95 -10.10
N GLU A 23 6.50 -3.80 -9.28
CA GLU A 23 7.66 -4.62 -9.63
C GLU A 23 7.41 -6.09 -9.31
N ASP A 24 8.11 -6.98 -10.01
CA ASP A 24 8.01 -8.43 -9.83
C ASP A 24 8.33 -8.83 -8.38
N VAL A 25 7.52 -9.72 -7.83
CA VAL A 25 7.67 -10.22 -6.46
C VAL A 25 8.21 -11.65 -6.49
N PRO A 26 9.41 -11.91 -5.95
CA PRO A 26 9.99 -13.26 -5.91
C PRO A 26 9.12 -14.27 -5.15
N PRO A 27 9.22 -15.58 -5.43
CA PRO A 27 8.56 -16.62 -4.65
C PRO A 27 8.87 -16.53 -3.15
N ASP A 28 7.90 -16.90 -2.32
CA ASP A 28 8.00 -16.94 -0.85
C ASP A 28 8.46 -15.63 -0.17
N SER A 29 8.36 -14.49 -0.87
CA SER A 29 8.78 -13.17 -0.37
C SER A 29 7.59 -12.32 0.09
N LEU A 30 7.84 -11.37 1.00
CA LEU A 30 6.89 -10.33 1.38
C LEU A 30 7.20 -9.06 0.61
N SER A 31 6.26 -8.61 -0.22
CA SER A 31 6.32 -7.29 -0.85
C SER A 31 5.36 -6.32 -0.17
N VAL A 32 5.89 -5.19 0.30
CA VAL A 32 5.14 -4.18 1.03
C VAL A 32 5.60 -2.78 0.63
N GLU A 33 4.65 -2.00 0.12
CA GLU A 33 4.79 -0.56 -0.06
C GLU A 33 3.96 0.13 1.02
N ARG A 34 4.62 0.87 1.92
CA ARG A 34 4.01 1.63 3.02
C ARG A 34 4.81 2.90 3.28
N ALA A 35 4.11 4.02 3.43
CA ALA A 35 4.68 5.21 4.04
C ALA A 35 4.66 5.08 5.57
N GLU A 36 5.53 5.85 6.25
CA GLU A 36 5.45 6.02 7.70
C GLU A 36 4.06 6.55 8.09
N GLN A 37 3.44 5.92 9.09
CA GLN A 37 2.14 6.36 9.57
C GLN A 37 2.28 7.73 10.26
N LYS A 38 1.60 8.74 9.70
CA LYS A 38 1.47 10.05 10.33
C LYS A 38 0.05 10.24 10.82
N THR A 39 -0.09 10.58 12.10
CA THR A 39 -1.36 11.00 12.69
C THR A 39 -1.41 12.52 12.68
N VAL A 40 -2.37 13.10 11.96
CA VAL A 40 -2.64 14.54 11.96
C VAL A 40 -3.89 14.80 12.81
N PRO A 41 -3.75 15.32 14.06
CA PRO A 41 -4.88 15.60 14.92
C PRO A 41 -5.85 16.59 14.27
N ASP A 42 -7.14 16.45 14.58
CA ASP A 42 -8.23 17.34 14.17
C ASP A 42 -8.43 17.56 12.66
N TRP A 43 -7.70 16.88 11.77
CA TRP A 43 -7.78 17.10 10.32
C TRP A 43 -9.22 17.02 9.77
N ALA A 44 -9.97 16.01 10.20
CA ALA A 44 -11.35 15.82 9.74
C ALA A 44 -12.30 16.92 10.25
N LYS A 45 -12.06 17.43 11.46
CA LYS A 45 -12.80 18.56 12.03
C LYS A 45 -12.52 19.83 11.23
N GLN A 46 -11.25 20.11 10.95
CA GLN A 46 -10.83 21.26 10.15
C GLN A 46 -11.34 21.20 8.71
N ARG A 47 -11.40 20.01 8.10
CA ARG A 47 -11.95 19.84 6.74
C ARG A 47 -13.45 20.14 6.69
N ARG A 48 -14.22 19.69 7.68
CA ARG A 48 -15.67 19.93 7.74
C ARG A 48 -16.02 21.41 7.92
N SER A 49 -15.23 22.19 8.65
CA SER A 49 -15.51 23.62 8.85
C SER A 49 -15.21 24.50 7.63
N ARG A 50 -14.61 23.94 6.58
CA ARG A 50 -14.29 24.64 5.33
C ARG A 50 -15.35 24.46 4.23
N THR A 51 -16.37 23.63 4.49
CA THR A 51 -17.54 23.42 3.62
C THR A 51 -18.71 24.18 4.21
#